data_AF-A0A925D3L0-F1
#
_entry.id   AF-A0A925D3L0-F1
#
_cell.length_a   1.000
_cell.length_b   1.000
_cell.length_c   1.000
_cell.angle_alpha   90.00
_cell.angle_beta   90.00
_cell.angle_gamma   90.00
#
_symmetry.space_group_name_H-M   'P 1'
#
loop_
_entity.id
_entity.type
_entity.pdbx_description
1 polymer ?
#
loop_
_entity_poly.entity_id
_entity_poly.type
_entity_poly.pdbx_seq_one_letter_code
_entity_poly.pdbx_strand_id
1 'polypeptide(L)'
;MYSRLSLCALLLSAIPALAADGNRLAYLDEPLNPYYPHRNFPKLITPQWVGEEGVDCVVTLAIDDMRDPAKYEAYLRPILDRLKQIDGRAPVSIMTCQVKPDDPQLQAWLKEGLSFEVHTYDHPCPLLKDGDFAKAKGTYDKCVDLLNQIPGNKPVAFRMPCCDSLNTPSPRFWAEIFNKTTAKGNFLQIDSSVFNIITSKDTNLPKEITQ
;
A
#
# COMPACT_ATOMS: atom_id res chain seq x y z
N MET A 1 16.41 26.04 79.07
CA MET A 1 17.15 25.01 78.29
C MET A 1 16.59 25.06 76.88
N TYR A 2 17.35 25.61 75.94
CA TYR A 2 16.91 25.93 74.58
C TYR A 2 16.73 24.66 73.74
N SER A 3 15.61 24.51 73.04
CA SER A 3 15.49 23.55 71.93
C SER A 3 15.09 24.31 70.68
N ARG A 4 15.99 24.29 69.69
CA ARG A 4 15.88 24.99 68.41
C ARG A 4 15.02 24.14 67.46
N LEU A 5 13.91 24.67 66.96
CA LEU A 5 13.24 24.11 65.78
C LEU A 5 14.02 24.53 64.53
N SER A 6 14.70 23.59 63.88
CA SER A 6 15.27 23.79 62.54
C SER A 6 14.17 23.71 61.49
N LEU A 7 14.00 24.80 60.73
CA LEU A 7 13.13 24.86 59.55
C LEU A 7 13.90 24.28 58.36
N CYS A 8 13.59 23.06 57.93
CA CYS A 8 14.10 22.49 56.67
C CYS A 8 13.29 23.08 55.51
N ALA A 9 13.86 24.06 54.80
CA ALA A 9 13.31 24.52 53.53
C ALA A 9 13.60 23.46 52.44
N LEU A 10 12.57 22.74 51.99
CA LEU A 10 12.64 21.97 50.75
C LEU A 10 12.65 22.94 49.57
N LEU A 11 13.82 23.14 48.96
CA LEU A 11 13.93 23.70 47.62
C LEU A 11 13.38 22.66 46.64
N LEU A 12 12.12 22.80 46.21
CA LEU A 12 11.62 22.10 45.03
C LEU A 12 12.32 22.71 43.80
N SER A 13 13.34 22.02 43.31
CA SER A 13 13.91 22.24 42.00
C SER A 13 12.83 21.92 40.95
N ALA A 14 12.15 22.92 40.42
CA ALA A 14 11.33 22.76 39.23
C ALA A 14 12.27 22.48 38.05
N ILE A 15 12.55 21.20 37.78
CA ILE A 15 13.16 20.79 36.53
C ILE A 15 12.10 21.02 35.46
N PRO A 16 12.29 21.93 34.50
CA PRO A 16 11.41 21.97 33.34
C PRO A 16 11.61 20.64 32.63
N ALA A 17 10.62 19.75 32.70
CA ALA A 17 10.53 18.64 31.78
C ALA A 17 10.38 19.28 30.39
N LEU A 18 11.49 19.35 29.64
CA LEU A 18 11.44 19.54 28.22
C LEU A 18 10.55 18.42 27.71
N ALA A 19 9.32 18.74 27.32
CA ALA A 19 8.49 17.82 26.58
C ALA A 19 9.33 17.42 25.37
N ALA A 20 9.85 16.19 25.38
CA ALA A 20 10.46 15.62 24.20
C ALA A 20 9.45 15.77 23.07
N ASP A 21 9.92 16.12 21.88
CA ASP A 21 9.11 16.14 20.67
C ASP A 21 8.43 14.77 20.59
N GLY A 22 7.14 14.71 20.95
CA GLY A 22 6.42 13.45 21.07
C GLY A 22 6.46 12.79 19.71
N ASN A 23 6.85 11.51 19.64
CA ASN A 23 6.88 10.82 18.35
C ASN A 23 5.46 10.86 17.77
N ARG A 24 5.24 11.75 16.78
CA ARG A 24 3.94 11.92 16.13
C ARG A 24 3.46 10.64 15.46
N LEU A 25 4.35 9.66 15.28
CA LEU A 25 4.09 8.36 14.70
C LEU A 25 3.93 7.24 15.75
N ALA A 26 3.85 7.56 17.05
CA ALA A 26 3.64 6.55 18.11
C ALA A 26 2.34 5.74 17.90
N TYR A 27 1.39 6.27 17.12
CA TYR A 27 0.20 5.52 16.73
C TYR A 27 0.48 4.35 15.77
N LEU A 28 1.64 4.33 15.10
CA LEU A 28 2.08 3.19 14.29
C LEU A 28 2.56 2.01 15.16
N ASP A 29 2.77 2.24 16.45
CA ASP A 29 3.16 1.20 17.41
C ASP A 29 1.95 0.36 17.89
N GLU A 30 0.72 0.76 17.56
CA GLU A 30 -0.49 -0.02 17.87
C GLU A 30 -0.53 -1.34 17.10
N PRO A 31 -1.10 -2.42 17.69
CA PRO A 31 -1.36 -3.67 16.96
C PRO A 31 -2.13 -3.36 15.67
N LEU A 32 -1.73 -4.01 14.57
CA LEU A 32 -2.23 -3.73 13.23
C LEU A 32 -3.76 -3.54 13.19
N ASN A 33 -4.19 -2.28 13.09
CA ASN A 33 -5.58 -1.91 12.96
C ASN A 33 -5.83 -1.38 11.53
N PRO A 34 -6.32 -2.23 10.61
CA PRO A 34 -6.56 -1.83 9.22
C PRO A 34 -7.69 -0.79 9.09
N TYR A 35 -8.46 -0.54 10.15
CA TYR A 35 -9.48 0.50 10.24
C TYR A 35 -9.03 1.72 11.03
N TYR A 36 -7.73 1.82 11.31
CA TYR A 36 -7.15 2.94 12.05
C TYR A 36 -7.44 4.31 11.40
N PRO A 37 -7.34 4.46 10.05
CA PRO A 37 -7.81 5.68 9.41
C PRO A 37 -9.31 5.88 9.63
N HIS A 38 -9.66 6.93 10.36
CA HIS A 38 -11.04 7.39 10.54
C HIS A 38 -11.24 8.75 9.85
N ARG A 39 -12.50 9.21 9.75
CA ARG A 39 -12.84 10.45 9.03
C ARG A 39 -12.03 11.69 9.44
N ASN A 40 -11.73 11.83 10.74
CA ASN A 40 -10.97 12.97 11.26
C ASN A 40 -9.45 12.72 11.31
N PHE A 41 -8.98 11.59 10.73
CA PHE A 41 -7.57 11.24 10.75
C PHE A 41 -6.82 12.14 9.76
N PRO A 42 -5.62 12.65 10.09
CA PRO A 42 -4.83 13.42 9.15
C PRO A 42 -4.68 12.67 7.82
N LYS A 43 -4.85 13.38 6.69
CA LYS A 43 -4.73 12.76 5.37
C LYS A 43 -3.37 12.06 5.26
N LEU A 44 -3.41 10.75 5.06
CA LEU A 44 -2.23 9.99 4.65
C LEU A 44 -2.00 10.27 3.17
N ILE A 45 -1.27 11.35 2.89
CA ILE A 45 -0.89 11.68 1.51
C ILE A 45 0.17 10.69 1.04
N THR A 46 -0.23 9.79 0.14
CA THR A 46 0.70 8.98 -0.63
C THR A 46 0.41 9.22 -2.11
N PRO A 47 1.41 9.63 -2.90
CA PRO A 47 2.76 9.90 -2.45
C PRO A 47 2.85 11.18 -1.61
N GLN A 48 3.84 11.26 -0.71
CA GLN A 48 3.96 12.34 0.28
C GLN A 48 4.25 13.72 -0.34
N TRP A 49 4.59 13.77 -1.63
CA TRP A 49 4.82 15.00 -2.39
C TRP A 49 3.55 15.64 -2.97
N VAL A 50 2.37 15.01 -2.80
CA VAL A 50 1.09 15.64 -3.12
C VAL A 50 0.93 16.91 -2.26
N GLY A 51 0.78 18.07 -2.89
CA GLY A 51 0.68 19.37 -2.21
C GLY A 51 2.01 20.11 -2.05
N GLU A 52 3.11 19.59 -2.60
CA GLU A 52 4.32 20.40 -2.84
C GLU A 52 4.04 21.50 -3.86
N GLU A 53 4.87 22.56 -3.86
CA GLU A 53 4.71 23.67 -4.81
C GLU A 53 4.72 23.17 -6.26
N GLY A 54 3.63 23.45 -6.99
CA GLY A 54 3.45 23.00 -8.37
C GLY A 54 2.87 21.59 -8.53
N VAL A 55 2.50 20.90 -7.45
CA VAL A 55 1.84 19.58 -7.51
C VAL A 55 0.43 19.64 -6.92
N ASP A 56 -0.57 19.77 -7.79
CA ASP A 56 -1.97 19.77 -7.40
C ASP A 56 -2.60 18.36 -7.33
N CYS A 57 -2.08 17.40 -8.11
CA CYS A 57 -2.67 16.08 -8.26
C CYS A 57 -1.63 15.02 -8.64
N VAL A 58 -1.90 13.77 -8.24
CA VAL A 58 -1.13 12.59 -8.66
C VAL A 58 -2.05 11.58 -9.29
N VAL A 59 -1.68 11.12 -10.48
CA VAL A 59 -2.40 10.09 -11.22
C VAL A 59 -1.50 8.87 -11.32
N THR A 60 -1.97 7.73 -10.84
CA THR A 60 -1.34 6.43 -11.02
C THR A 60 -2.10 5.65 -12.10
N LEU A 61 -1.38 5.14 -13.09
CA LEU A 61 -1.95 4.30 -14.14
C LEU A 61 -1.60 2.85 -13.83
N ALA A 62 -2.62 2.01 -13.71
CA ALA A 62 -2.44 0.59 -13.43
C ALA A 62 -3.47 -0.26 -14.19
N ILE A 63 -3.09 -1.50 -14.49
CA ILE A 63 -3.95 -2.51 -15.09
C ILE A 63 -3.77 -3.83 -14.38
N ASP A 64 -4.86 -4.57 -14.22
CA ASP A 64 -4.91 -5.78 -13.39
C ASP A 64 -4.84 -7.05 -14.22
N ASP A 65 -4.68 -8.19 -13.54
CA ASP A 65 -4.85 -9.55 -14.08
C ASP A 65 -3.84 -10.03 -15.11
N MET A 66 -2.61 -9.50 -15.15
CA MET A 66 -1.67 -9.96 -16.17
C MET A 66 -1.31 -11.45 -15.97
N ARG A 67 -1.61 -12.23 -17.02
CA ARG A 67 -1.19 -13.63 -17.20
C ARG A 67 -0.46 -13.90 -18.52
N ASP A 68 -0.66 -13.02 -19.50
CA ASP A 68 -0.14 -13.16 -20.87
C ASP A 68 0.44 -11.81 -21.32
N PRO A 69 1.77 -11.62 -21.26
CA PRO A 69 2.42 -10.38 -21.65
C PRO A 69 2.08 -9.93 -23.08
N ALA A 70 1.89 -10.86 -24.04
CA ALA A 70 1.64 -10.50 -25.43
C ALA A 70 0.26 -9.83 -25.61
N LYS A 71 -0.76 -10.33 -24.91
CA LYS A 71 -2.10 -9.72 -24.92
C LYS A 71 -2.09 -8.31 -24.33
N TYR A 72 -1.35 -8.14 -23.22
CA TYR A 72 -1.23 -6.84 -22.55
C TYR A 72 -0.43 -5.86 -23.41
N GLU A 73 0.62 -6.33 -24.08
CA GLU A 73 1.41 -5.52 -25.01
C GLU A 73 0.57 -5.00 -26.17
N ALA A 74 -0.21 -5.87 -26.82
CA ALA A 74 -1.08 -5.46 -27.92
C ALA A 74 -2.09 -4.38 -27.50
N TYR A 75 -2.61 -4.47 -26.27
CA TYR A 75 -3.56 -3.49 -25.74
C TYR A 75 -2.88 -2.20 -25.27
N LEU A 76 -1.76 -2.32 -24.54
CA LEU A 76 -1.09 -1.20 -23.89
C LEU A 76 -0.23 -0.40 -24.86
N ARG A 77 0.33 -0.97 -25.92
CA ARG A 77 1.29 -0.29 -26.81
C ARG A 77 0.87 1.13 -27.22
N PRO A 78 -0.35 1.40 -27.75
CA PRO A 78 -0.75 2.77 -28.07
C PRO A 78 -0.78 3.72 -26.86
N ILE A 79 -1.11 3.19 -25.67
CA ILE A 79 -1.12 3.97 -24.41
C ILE A 79 0.32 4.27 -23.98
N LEU A 80 1.21 3.27 -23.98
CA LEU A 80 2.61 3.42 -23.60
C LEU A 80 3.34 4.41 -24.52
N ASP A 81 3.09 4.35 -25.82
CA ASP A 81 3.69 5.28 -26.78
C ASP A 81 3.18 6.71 -26.56
N ARG A 82 1.90 6.88 -26.21
CA ARG A 82 1.37 8.20 -25.84
C ARG A 82 1.99 8.73 -24.56
N LEU A 83 2.18 7.89 -23.54
CA LEU A 83 2.82 8.29 -22.29
C LEU A 83 4.27 8.73 -22.52
N LYS A 84 5.03 8.01 -23.37
CA LYS A 84 6.40 8.40 -23.72
C LYS A 84 6.47 9.76 -24.40
N GLN A 85 5.48 10.13 -25.21
CA GLN A 85 5.43 11.47 -25.81
C GLN A 85 5.17 12.57 -24.77
N ILE A 86 4.50 12.25 -23.66
CA ILE A 86 4.15 13.19 -22.60
C ILE A 86 5.28 13.33 -21.59
N ASP A 87 5.82 12.22 -21.10
CA ASP A 87 6.73 12.15 -19.94
C ASP A 87 8.14 11.62 -20.29
N GLY A 88 8.37 11.18 -21.53
CA GLY A 88 9.60 10.48 -21.93
C GLY A 88 9.69 9.03 -21.45
N ARG A 89 8.76 8.60 -20.59
CA ARG A 89 8.62 7.22 -20.05
C ARG A 89 7.19 6.72 -20.21
N ALA A 90 6.96 5.44 -19.91
CA ALA A 90 5.63 4.85 -19.86
C ALA A 90 5.30 4.28 -18.47
N PRO A 91 5.12 5.13 -17.43
CA PRO A 91 4.92 4.68 -16.05
C PRO A 91 3.53 4.06 -15.86
N VAL A 92 3.42 2.76 -16.10
CA VAL A 92 2.22 1.94 -15.85
C VAL A 92 2.59 0.77 -14.95
N SER A 93 1.84 0.57 -13.87
CA SER A 93 1.97 -0.60 -13.01
C SER A 93 1.05 -1.71 -13.49
N ILE A 94 1.60 -2.88 -13.79
CA ILE A 94 0.81 -4.04 -14.19
C ILE A 94 0.69 -4.98 -12.98
N MET A 95 -0.52 -5.07 -12.42
CA MET A 95 -0.82 -6.03 -11.36
C MET A 95 -0.88 -7.42 -11.99
N THR A 96 0.12 -8.23 -11.63
CA THR A 96 0.46 -9.46 -12.32
C THR A 96 0.08 -10.65 -11.46
N CYS A 97 -0.59 -11.61 -12.08
CA CYS A 97 -0.97 -12.86 -11.42
C CYS A 97 0.10 -13.94 -11.63
N GLN A 98 0.38 -14.25 -12.91
CA GLN A 98 1.32 -15.31 -13.28
C GLN A 98 1.99 -14.97 -14.61
N VAL A 99 3.32 -14.96 -14.64
CA VAL A 99 4.10 -14.80 -15.87
C VAL A 99 5.32 -15.71 -15.84
N LYS A 100 5.93 -15.92 -17.01
CA LYS A 100 7.23 -16.54 -17.13
C LYS A 100 8.31 -15.48 -16.80
N PRO A 101 9.14 -15.66 -15.75
CA PRO A 101 10.05 -14.59 -15.31
C PRO A 101 11.11 -14.17 -16.34
N ASP A 102 11.47 -15.06 -17.25
CA ASP A 102 12.41 -14.81 -18.36
C ASP A 102 11.73 -14.43 -19.67
N ASP A 103 10.44 -14.04 -19.65
CA ASP A 103 9.77 -13.50 -20.83
C ASP A 103 10.45 -12.19 -21.29
N PRO A 104 10.92 -12.09 -22.56
CA PRO A 104 11.65 -10.93 -23.05
C PRO A 104 10.81 -9.64 -23.03
N GLN A 105 9.49 -9.73 -23.12
CA GLN A 105 8.60 -8.57 -23.05
C GLN A 105 8.71 -7.86 -21.68
N LEU A 106 8.91 -8.61 -20.59
CA LEU A 106 9.05 -8.05 -19.26
C LEU A 106 10.29 -7.14 -19.17
N GLN A 107 11.40 -7.55 -19.78
CA GLN A 107 12.63 -6.75 -19.83
C GLN A 107 12.49 -5.52 -20.73
N ALA A 108 11.72 -5.61 -21.82
CA ALA A 108 11.41 -4.45 -22.65
C ALA A 108 10.63 -3.40 -21.85
N TRP A 109 9.58 -3.81 -21.17
CA TRP A 109 8.74 -2.93 -20.35
C TRP A 109 9.48 -2.30 -19.15
N LEU A 110 10.34 -3.05 -18.45
CA LEU A 110 11.16 -2.48 -17.36
C LEU A 110 12.06 -1.34 -17.87
N LYS A 111 12.63 -1.46 -19.08
CA LYS A 111 13.44 -0.41 -19.71
C LYS A 111 12.60 0.81 -20.11
N GLU A 112 11.32 0.62 -20.38
CA GLU A 112 10.36 1.68 -20.71
C GLU A 112 9.79 2.38 -19.46
N GLY A 113 10.05 1.84 -18.26
CA GLY A 113 9.65 2.41 -16.98
C GLY A 113 8.34 1.87 -16.41
N LEU A 114 7.86 0.71 -16.87
CA LEU A 114 6.73 0.00 -16.26
C LEU A 114 7.18 -0.74 -15.00
N SER A 115 6.21 -1.09 -14.14
CA SER A 115 6.45 -1.96 -12.97
C SER A 115 5.51 -3.18 -12.97
N PHE A 116 5.95 -4.28 -12.36
CA PHE A 116 5.12 -5.47 -12.16
C PHE A 116 4.87 -5.68 -10.67
N GLU A 117 3.61 -5.58 -10.30
CA GLU A 117 3.14 -5.60 -8.91
C GLU A 117 2.27 -6.84 -8.65
N VAL A 118 2.05 -7.20 -7.39
CA VAL A 118 1.47 -8.50 -7.01
C VAL A 118 -0.06 -8.47 -7.03
N HIS A 119 -0.69 -9.45 -7.69
CA HIS A 119 -2.15 -9.59 -7.74
C HIS A 119 -2.68 -10.98 -7.31
N THR A 120 -1.88 -11.74 -6.55
CA THR A 120 -2.04 -13.18 -6.25
C THR A 120 -1.91 -14.09 -7.48
N TYR A 121 -1.48 -15.33 -7.28
CA TYR A 121 -1.18 -16.23 -8.39
C TYR A 121 -2.45 -16.73 -9.09
N ASP A 122 -3.45 -17.11 -8.31
CA ASP A 122 -4.69 -17.73 -8.79
C ASP A 122 -5.83 -16.73 -8.99
N HIS A 123 -5.65 -15.47 -8.56
CA HIS A 123 -6.71 -14.45 -8.54
C HIS A 123 -8.03 -14.94 -7.91
N PRO A 124 -8.01 -15.48 -6.67
CA PRO A 124 -9.23 -15.85 -5.99
C PRO A 124 -10.03 -14.61 -5.60
N CYS A 125 -11.32 -14.64 -5.89
CA CYS A 125 -12.24 -13.55 -5.62
C CYS A 125 -13.46 -14.09 -4.85
N PRO A 126 -13.65 -13.73 -3.56
CA PRO A 126 -12.68 -13.15 -2.60
C PRO A 126 -11.51 -14.09 -2.23
N LEU A 127 -10.39 -13.54 -1.72
CA LEU A 127 -9.20 -14.32 -1.34
C LEU A 127 -9.44 -15.37 -0.25
N LEU A 128 -10.18 -15.01 0.81
CA LEU A 128 -10.42 -15.87 1.99
C LEU A 128 -11.77 -16.62 1.94
N LYS A 129 -12.45 -16.63 0.79
CA LYS A 129 -13.83 -17.15 0.68
C LYS A 129 -13.99 -18.62 1.05
N ASP A 130 -12.97 -19.43 0.83
CA ASP A 130 -13.02 -20.88 1.03
C ASP A 130 -12.79 -21.28 2.49
N GLY A 131 -12.46 -20.34 3.39
CA GLY A 131 -12.03 -20.63 4.76
C GLY A 131 -10.66 -21.32 4.86
N ASP A 132 -10.02 -21.62 3.74
CA ASP A 132 -8.70 -22.22 3.66
C ASP A 132 -7.60 -21.14 3.68
N PHE A 133 -7.12 -20.86 4.88
CA PHE A 133 -6.09 -19.85 5.10
C PHE A 133 -4.74 -20.23 4.47
N ALA A 134 -4.38 -21.52 4.48
CA ALA A 134 -3.11 -21.98 3.92
C ALA A 134 -3.08 -21.79 2.40
N LYS A 135 -4.19 -22.09 1.72
CA LYS A 135 -4.37 -21.81 0.29
C LYS A 135 -4.29 -20.31 -0.02
N ALA A 136 -4.97 -19.48 0.77
CA ALA A 136 -4.96 -18.03 0.58
C ALA A 136 -3.55 -17.43 0.77
N LYS A 137 -2.83 -17.84 1.81
CA LYS A 137 -1.42 -17.42 1.99
C LYS A 137 -0.54 -17.95 0.86
N GLY A 138 -0.74 -19.21 0.47
CA GLY A 138 0.04 -19.86 -0.58
C GLY A 138 -0.04 -19.14 -1.92
N THR A 139 -1.24 -18.72 -2.34
CA THR A 139 -1.41 -18.00 -3.63
C THR A 139 -0.82 -16.58 -3.61
N TYR A 140 -0.84 -15.92 -2.44
CA TYR A 140 -0.17 -14.64 -2.24
C TYR A 140 1.36 -14.80 -2.29
N ASP A 141 1.93 -15.64 -1.41
CA ASP A 141 3.37 -15.86 -1.31
C ASP A 141 3.97 -16.31 -2.65
N LYS A 142 3.28 -17.23 -3.35
CA LYS A 142 3.71 -17.72 -4.66
C LYS A 142 3.83 -16.61 -5.69
N CYS A 143 2.92 -15.65 -5.69
CA CYS A 143 2.95 -14.52 -6.60
C CYS A 143 4.08 -13.54 -6.24
N VAL A 144 4.22 -13.19 -4.96
CA VAL A 144 5.34 -12.37 -4.45
C VAL A 144 6.69 -12.98 -4.86
N ASP A 145 6.86 -14.28 -4.60
CA ASP A 145 8.10 -14.99 -4.92
C ASP A 145 8.34 -15.12 -6.42
N LEU A 146 7.27 -15.24 -7.23
CA LEU A 146 7.38 -15.28 -8.69
C LEU A 146 7.86 -13.95 -9.24
N LEU A 147 7.27 -12.83 -8.81
CA LEU A 147 7.62 -11.52 -9.37
C LEU A 147 9.02 -11.05 -8.95
N ASN A 148 9.53 -11.53 -7.82
CA ASN A 148 10.93 -11.35 -7.41
C ASN A 148 11.93 -12.21 -8.24
N GLN A 149 11.46 -13.18 -9.04
CA GLN A 149 12.33 -13.93 -9.95
C GLN A 149 12.55 -13.22 -11.30
N ILE A 150 11.77 -12.19 -11.62
CA ILE A 150 11.95 -11.40 -12.85
C ILE A 150 13.22 -10.57 -12.70
N PRO A 151 14.24 -10.72 -13.58
CA PRO A 151 15.48 -9.97 -13.46
C PRO A 151 15.24 -8.46 -13.45
N GLY A 152 15.76 -7.76 -12.44
CA GLY A 152 15.62 -6.30 -12.31
C GLY A 152 14.26 -5.80 -11.80
N ASN A 153 13.25 -6.68 -11.66
CA ASN A 153 11.98 -6.30 -11.05
C ASN A 153 12.13 -6.17 -9.53
N LYS A 154 11.40 -5.23 -8.94
CA LYS A 154 11.32 -5.01 -7.49
C LYS A 154 9.87 -4.73 -7.13
N PRO A 155 9.02 -5.76 -6.98
CA PRO A 155 7.62 -5.56 -6.64
C PRO A 155 7.53 -4.89 -5.26
N VAL A 156 6.76 -3.82 -5.16
CA VAL A 156 6.56 -3.07 -3.91
C VAL A 156 5.10 -3.06 -3.48
N ALA A 157 4.19 -3.25 -4.43
CA ALA A 157 2.77 -3.12 -4.22
C ALA A 157 2.03 -4.46 -4.36
N PHE A 158 0.96 -4.57 -3.59
CA PHE A 158 -0.09 -5.56 -3.75
C PHE A 158 -1.39 -4.89 -4.20
N ARG A 159 -2.22 -5.60 -4.95
CA ARG A 159 -3.63 -5.26 -5.13
C ARG A 159 -4.50 -6.47 -4.85
N MET A 160 -5.49 -6.31 -3.98
CA MET A 160 -6.44 -7.36 -3.62
C MET A 160 -7.39 -7.64 -4.80
N PRO A 161 -7.49 -8.90 -5.26
CA PRO A 161 -8.51 -9.32 -6.22
C PRO A 161 -9.92 -8.86 -5.84
N CYS A 162 -10.61 -8.24 -6.80
CA CYS A 162 -12.01 -7.78 -6.69
C CYS A 162 -12.32 -6.80 -5.54
N CYS A 163 -11.32 -6.12 -4.98
CA CYS A 163 -11.54 -5.20 -3.84
C CYS A 163 -12.55 -4.09 -4.18
N ASP A 164 -12.41 -3.51 -5.36
CA ASP A 164 -13.26 -2.45 -5.90
C ASP A 164 -14.72 -2.89 -6.16
N SER A 165 -14.92 -4.17 -6.48
CA SER A 165 -16.20 -4.72 -6.91
C SER A 165 -17.01 -5.34 -5.78
N LEU A 166 -16.35 -5.95 -4.78
CA LEU A 166 -17.01 -6.75 -3.75
C LEU A 166 -16.60 -6.38 -2.32
N ASN A 167 -15.70 -5.41 -2.13
CA ASN A 167 -15.11 -5.11 -0.82
C ASN A 167 -14.63 -6.39 -0.12
N THR A 168 -13.77 -7.14 -0.83
CA THR A 168 -13.22 -8.44 -0.43
C THR A 168 -12.15 -8.46 0.67
N PRO A 169 -11.54 -7.34 1.10
CA PRO A 169 -10.35 -7.45 1.90
C PRO A 169 -10.70 -7.65 3.39
N SER A 170 -9.85 -8.39 4.11
CA SER A 170 -10.14 -8.87 5.47
C SER A 170 -9.02 -8.47 6.42
N PRO A 171 -9.31 -7.99 7.65
CA PRO A 171 -8.29 -7.66 8.65
C PRO A 171 -7.22 -8.74 8.82
N ARG A 172 -7.65 -9.99 8.73
CA ARG A 172 -6.82 -11.17 8.80
C ARG A 172 -5.77 -11.25 7.69
N PHE A 173 -6.14 -10.84 6.47
CA PHE A 173 -5.19 -10.79 5.35
C PHE A 173 -4.02 -9.85 5.68
N TRP A 174 -4.28 -8.62 6.15
CA TRP A 174 -3.17 -7.72 6.46
C TRP A 174 -2.36 -8.18 7.67
N ALA A 175 -3.01 -8.70 8.71
CA ALA A 175 -2.35 -9.13 9.94
C ALA A 175 -1.47 -10.38 9.76
N GLU A 176 -1.93 -11.34 8.96
CA GLU A 176 -1.35 -12.69 8.92
C GLU A 176 -0.76 -13.07 7.55
N ILE A 177 -1.01 -12.30 6.49
CA ILE A 177 -0.51 -12.56 5.12
C ILE A 177 0.34 -11.39 4.60
N PHE A 178 -0.26 -10.23 4.35
CA PHE A 178 0.42 -9.11 3.68
C PHE A 178 1.62 -8.58 4.48
N ASN A 179 1.44 -8.32 5.79
CA ASN A 179 2.51 -7.83 6.66
C ASN A 179 3.44 -8.93 7.17
N LYS A 180 3.59 -10.03 6.40
CA LYS A 180 4.51 -11.12 6.68
C LYS A 180 5.47 -11.29 5.51
N THR A 181 6.69 -11.69 5.84
CA THR A 181 7.68 -12.11 4.86
C THR A 181 7.30 -13.48 4.30
N THR A 182 7.52 -13.71 3.01
CA THR A 182 7.42 -15.06 2.43
C THR A 182 8.53 -15.95 2.98
N ALA A 183 8.41 -17.27 2.79
CA ALA A 183 9.46 -18.21 3.18
C ALA A 183 10.81 -17.94 2.48
N LYS A 184 10.82 -17.24 1.34
CA LYS A 184 12.02 -16.83 0.61
C LYS A 184 12.61 -15.48 1.06
N GLY A 185 12.02 -14.84 2.06
CA GLY A 185 12.52 -13.55 2.56
C GLY A 185 11.95 -12.32 1.85
N ASN A 186 10.95 -12.48 0.97
CA ASN A 186 10.37 -11.35 0.24
C ASN A 186 9.25 -10.66 1.04
N PHE A 187 9.12 -9.34 0.88
CA PHE A 187 8.14 -8.50 1.59
C PHE A 187 7.69 -7.34 0.69
N LEU A 188 6.40 -6.97 0.74
CA LEU A 188 5.83 -5.84 0.00
C LEU A 188 5.60 -4.65 0.93
N GLN A 189 5.64 -3.44 0.38
CA GLN A 189 5.61 -2.20 1.16
C GLN A 189 4.26 -1.47 1.11
N ILE A 190 3.47 -1.70 0.05
CA ILE A 190 2.27 -0.91 -0.25
C ILE A 190 1.10 -1.84 -0.60
N ASP A 191 -0.07 -1.56 -0.04
CA ASP A 191 -1.33 -2.07 -0.57
C ASP A 191 -1.95 -0.96 -1.44
N SER A 192 -2.17 -1.27 -2.71
CA SER A 192 -2.73 -0.37 -3.74
C SER A 192 -4.18 -0.70 -4.06
N SER A 193 -4.83 -1.51 -3.24
CA SER A 193 -6.26 -1.82 -3.33
C SER A 193 -7.08 -0.54 -3.18
N VAL A 194 -8.07 -0.36 -4.05
CA VAL A 194 -8.98 0.78 -3.97
C VAL A 194 -10.11 0.44 -3.01
N PHE A 195 -10.22 1.23 -1.93
CA PHE A 195 -11.33 1.17 -1.00
C PHE A 195 -12.23 2.36 -1.27
N ASN A 196 -13.40 2.13 -1.87
CA ASN A 196 -14.41 3.17 -1.96
C ASN A 196 -15.33 3.06 -0.73
N ILE A 197 -15.16 3.96 0.24
CA ILE A 197 -16.16 4.19 1.28
C ILE A 197 -16.79 5.55 1.03
N ILE A 198 -17.55 5.66 -0.06
CA ILE A 198 -18.44 6.80 -0.29
C ILE A 198 -19.79 6.42 0.30
N THR A 199 -20.30 7.25 1.19
CA THR A 199 -21.62 7.06 1.79
C THR A 199 -22.39 8.36 1.80
N SER A 200 -23.71 8.29 1.64
CA SER A 200 -24.64 9.42 1.81
C SER A 200 -24.58 10.07 3.20
N LYS A 201 -23.92 9.40 4.16
CA LYS A 201 -23.65 9.92 5.51
C LYS A 201 -22.34 10.71 5.61
N ASP A 202 -21.52 10.76 4.55
CA ASP A 202 -20.28 11.52 4.54
C ASP A 202 -20.59 13.01 4.37
N THR A 203 -20.52 13.76 5.48
CA THR A 203 -20.81 15.19 5.46
C THR A 203 -19.65 16.06 4.94
N ASN A 204 -18.51 15.46 4.55
CA ASN A 204 -17.41 16.16 3.86
C ASN A 204 -17.54 16.12 2.33
N LEU A 205 -18.34 15.21 1.79
CA LEU A 205 -18.57 15.13 0.35
C LEU A 205 -19.82 15.95 -0.02
N PRO A 206 -19.82 16.63 -1.18
CA PRO A 206 -21.02 17.29 -1.69
C PRO A 206 -22.20 16.31 -1.73
N LYS A 207 -23.37 16.76 -1.28
CA LYS A 207 -24.59 15.93 -1.30
C LYS A 207 -24.96 15.48 -2.72
N GLU A 208 -24.56 16.25 -3.73
CA GLU A 208 -24.78 15.98 -5.15
C GLU A 208 -24.06 14.73 -5.67
N ILE A 209 -22.97 14.29 -5.01
CA ILE A 209 -22.19 13.09 -5.42
C ILE A 209 -22.37 11.90 -4.47
N THR A 210 -23.22 12.04 -3.45
CA THR A 210 -23.41 11.03 -2.39
C THR A 210 -24.87 10.62 -2.18
N GLN A 211 -25.82 11.20 -2.93
CA GLN A 211 -27.25 10.83 -2.93
C GLN A 211 -27.60 9.90 -4.10
#